data_AF-A0A453HH13-F1
#
_entry.id   AF-A0A453HH13-F1
#
_cell.length_a   1.000
_cell.length_b   1.000
_cell.length_c   1.000
_cell.angle_alpha   90.00
_cell.angle_beta   90.00
_cell.angle_gamma   90.00
#
_symmetry.space_group_name_H-M   'P 1'
#
loop_
_entity.id
_entity.type
_entity.pdbx_description
1 polymer ?
#
loop_
_entity_poly.entity_id
_entity_poly.type
_entity_poly.pdbx_seq_one_letter_code
_entity_poly.pdbx_strand_id
1 'polypeptide(L)' 'MRCHKRDLPYSLDIKSTIKYHRNMTLKGYRALVYSGDHDAIIPFLGTQSWVRSLNFPIVDEWRAWHLDGQSAG' A
#
# COMPACT_ATOMS: atom_id res chain seq x y z
N MET A 1 15.76 -3.32 -5.81
CA MET A 1 15.55 -2.61 -4.53
C MET A 1 16.90 -2.08 -4.03
N ARG A 2 17.11 -0.76 -3.91
CA ARG A 2 18.38 -0.20 -3.40
C ARG A 2 18.25 0.05 -1.90
N CYS A 3 18.82 -0.83 -1.08
CA CYS A 3 18.88 -0.67 0.37
C CYS A 3 20.14 0.11 0.75
N HIS A 4 20.09 1.45 0.78
CA HIS A 4 21.14 2.26 1.39
C HIS A 4 20.94 2.29 2.90
N LYS A 5 21.74 1.50 3.64
CA LYS A 5 21.60 1.41 5.10
C LYS A 5 22.23 2.58 5.85
N ARG A 6 23.16 3.34 5.25
CA ARG A 6 24.02 4.30 5.99
C ARG A 6 24.45 5.57 5.24
N ASP A 7 24.11 5.77 3.96
CA ASP A 7 24.62 6.90 3.17
C ASP A 7 23.57 7.94 2.79
N LEU A 8 22.34 7.78 3.28
CA LEU A 8 21.27 8.72 3.02
C LEU A 8 21.21 9.74 4.17
N PRO A 9 21.15 11.05 3.88
CA PRO A 9 21.15 12.11 4.90
C PRO A 9 19.75 12.28 5.51
N TYR A 10 19.17 11.22 6.07
CA TYR A 10 17.95 11.31 6.88
C TYR A 10 18.27 11.00 8.33
N SER A 11 17.76 11.83 9.24
CA SER A 11 17.95 11.70 10.69
C SER A 11 16.78 11.02 11.41
N LEU A 12 15.65 10.81 10.71
CA LEU A 12 14.41 10.36 11.31
C LEU A 12 13.64 9.41 10.39
N ASP A 13 13.15 8.31 10.97
CA ASP A 13 12.21 7.39 10.34
C ASP A 13 10.78 7.64 10.79
N ILE A 14 9.85 7.67 9.84
CA ILE A 14 8.41 7.68 10.14
C ILE A 14 7.98 6.24 10.41
N LYS A 15 7.62 5.94 11.66
CA LYS A 15 7.22 4.58 12.07
C LYS A 15 5.88 4.12 11.48
N SER A 16 4.98 5.04 11.16
CA SER A 16 3.69 4.72 10.55
C SER A 16 3.19 5.85 9.65
N THR A 17 2.70 5.47 8.47
CA THR A 17 2.16 6.40 7.47
C THR A 17 0.63 6.48 7.50
N ILE A 18 -0.04 5.73 8.40
CA ILE A 18 -1.51 5.61 8.46
C ILE A 18 -2.18 6.97 8.68
N LYS A 19 -1.69 7.75 9.65
CA LYS A 19 -2.24 9.09 9.95
C LYS A 19 -2.20 10.01 8.72
N TYR A 20 -1.12 9.96 7.96
CA TYR A 20 -0.92 10.82 6.79
C TYR A 20 -1.85 10.43 5.65
N HIS A 21 -1.96 9.13 5.35
CA HIS A 21 -2.86 8.64 4.31
C HIS A 21 -4.32 8.95 4.63
N ARG A 22 -4.75 8.77 5.89
CA ARG A 22 -6.10 9.14 6.34
C ARG A 22 -6.36 10.64 6.20
N ASN A 23 -5.39 11.49 6.54
CA ASN A 23 -5.54 12.94 6.39
C ASN A 23 -5.66 13.34 4.91
N MET A 24 -4.89 12.71 4.02
CA MET A 24 -4.98 12.99 2.58
C MET A 24 -6.33 12.55 2.00
N THR A 25 -6.83 11.38 2.35
CA THR A 25 -8.14 10.93 1.84
C THR A 25 -9.30 11.76 2.39
N LEU A 26 -9.22 12.21 3.65
CA LEU A 26 -10.22 13.15 4.23
C LEU A 26 -10.24 14.51 3.54
N LYS A 27 -9.13 14.92 2.91
CA LYS A 27 -9.07 16.12 2.07
C LYS A 27 -9.60 15.91 0.64
N GLY A 28 -10.07 14.70 0.32
CA GLY A 28 -10.63 14.37 -0.99
C GLY A 28 -9.61 13.87 -2.02
N TYR A 29 -8.35 13.62 -1.64
CA TYR A 29 -7.37 13.04 -2.55
C TYR A 29 -7.64 11.56 -2.78
N ARG A 30 -7.59 11.14 -4.06
CA ARG A 30 -7.71 9.75 -4.47
C ARG A 30 -6.37 9.04 -4.29
N ALA A 31 -6.41 7.82 -3.75
CA ALA A 31 -5.23 6.97 -3.58
C ALA A 31 -5.51 5.59 -4.16
N LEU A 32 -4.50 5.02 -4.82
CA LEU A 32 -4.48 3.63 -5.29
C LEU A 32 -3.25 2.95 -4.67
N VAL A 33 -3.46 1.80 -4.04
CA VAL A 33 -2.39 1.00 -3.42
C VAL A 33 -2.37 -0.35 -4.13
N TYR A 34 -1.22 -0.74 -4.66
CA TYR A 34 -1.02 -2.02 -5.34
C TYR A 34 0.25 -2.70 -4.78
N SER A 35 0.29 -4.03 -4.84
CA SER A 35 1.42 -4.83 -4.38
C SER A 35 1.57 -6.04 -5.28
N GLY A 36 2.81 -6.37 -5.65
CA GLY A 36 3.10 -7.64 -6.32
C GLY A 36 2.95 -8.80 -5.34
N ASP A 37 2.33 -9.89 -5.78
CA ASP A 37 2.12 -11.11 -5.00
C ASP A 37 3.40 -11.95 -4.82
N HIS A 38 4.37 -11.79 -5.72
CA HIS A 38 5.67 -12.47 -5.68
C HIS A 38 6.81 -11.67 -5.01
N ASP A 39 6.54 -10.48 -4.44
CA ASP A 39 7.55 -9.76 -3.65
C ASP A 39 7.73 -10.42 -2.27
N ALA A 40 8.89 -11.05 -2.06
CA ALA A 40 9.20 -11.73 -0.81
C ALA A 40 9.71 -10.79 0.30
N ILE A 41 10.18 -9.59 -0.04
CA ILE A 41 10.73 -8.64 0.95
C ILE A 41 9.60 -7.81 1.56
N ILE A 42 8.68 -7.32 0.74
CA ILE A 42 7.44 -6.65 1.18
C ILE A 42 6.24 -7.45 0.65
N PRO A 43 5.79 -8.49 1.37
CA PRO A 43 4.73 -9.36 0.89
C PRO A 43 3.39 -8.61 0.81
N PHE A 44 2.56 -8.96 -0.18
CA PHE A 44 1.25 -8.34 -0.40
C PHE A 44 0.34 -8.42 0.83
N LEU A 45 0.47 -9.45 1.66
CA LEU A 45 -0.26 -9.59 2.94
C LEU A 45 0.04 -8.45 3.92
N GLY A 46 1.27 -7.93 3.90
CA GLY A 46 1.66 -6.77 4.70
C GLY A 46 0.92 -5.52 4.24
N THR A 47 0.89 -5.28 2.92
CA THR A 47 0.12 -4.19 2.30
C THR A 47 -1.38 -4.33 2.59
N GLN A 48 -1.93 -5.54 2.48
CA GLN A 48 -3.35 -5.81 2.76
C GLN A 48 -3.70 -5.50 4.24
N SER A 49 -2.83 -5.90 5.18
CA SER A 49 -2.99 -5.61 6.61
C SER A 49 -2.88 -4.11 6.90
N TRP A 50 -1.95 -3.42 6.24
CA TRP A 50 -1.81 -1.97 6.32
C TRP A 50 -3.06 -1.24 5.81
N VAL A 51 -3.63 -1.64 4.67
CA VAL A 51 -4.86 -1.06 4.13
C VAL A 51 -6.04 -1.26 5.09
N ARG A 52 -6.19 -2.47 5.67
CA ARG A 52 -7.24 -2.73 6.69
C ARG A 52 -7.10 -1.81 7.91
N SER A 53 -5.87 -1.48 8.32
CA SER A 53 -5.63 -0.61 9.47
C SER A 53 -6.06 0.86 9.26
N LEU A 54 -6.31 1.28 8.01
CA LEU A 54 -6.92 2.59 7.72
C LEU A 54 -8.39 2.66 8.16
N ASN A 55 -9.03 1.50 8.35
CA ASN A 55 -10.40 1.35 8.85
C ASN A 55 -11.44 2.10 7.99
N PHE A 56 -11.33 1.97 6.66
CA PHE A 56 -12.35 2.44 5.72
C PHE A 56 -13.43 1.39 5.52
N PRO A 57 -14.69 1.79 5.25
CA PRO A 57 -15.72 0.85 4.87
C PRO A 57 -15.39 0.19 3.53
N ILE A 58 -15.70 -1.10 3.42
CA ILE A 58 -15.64 -1.83 2.16
C ILE A 58 -16.88 -1.41 1.35
N VAL A 59 -16.66 -0.74 0.22
CA VAL A 59 -17.74 -0.32 -0.69
C VAL A 59 -17.96 -1.30 -1.83
N ASP A 60 -16.98 -2.18 -2.06
CA ASP A 60 -16.97 -3.13 -3.17
C ASP A 60 -16.06 -4.31 -2.77
N GLU A 61 -16.54 -5.53 -3.02
CA GLU A 61 -15.88 -6.75 -2.58
C GLU A 61 -14.64 -7.07 -3.43
N TRP A 62 -13.72 -7.83 -2.82
CA TRP A 62 -12.50 -8.27 -3.49
C TRP A 62 -12.85 -9.13 -4.72
N ARG A 63 -12.29 -8.76 -5.87
CA ARG A 63 -12.47 -9.50 -7.13
C ARG A 63 -11.21 -9.45 -7.96
N ALA A 64 -11.05 -10.47 -8.80
CA ALA A 64 -10.03 -10.45 -9.83
C ALA A 64 -10.33 -9.36 -10.86
N TRP A 65 -9.30 -8.65 -11.28
CA TRP A 65 -9.34 -7.76 -12.44
C TRP A 65 -8.69 -8.45 -13.63
N HIS A 66 -9.25 -8.21 -14.81
CA HIS A 66 -8.86 -8.89 -16.04
C HIS A 66 -8.32 -7.89 -17.04
N LEU A 67 -7.28 -8.31 -17.77
CA LEU A 67 -6.72 -7.60 -18.91
C LEU A 67 -6.53 -8.62 -20.02
N ASP A 68 -7.01 -8.31 -21.23
CA ASP A 68 -6.90 -9.18 -22.41
C ASP A 68 -7.38 -10.63 -22.19
N GLY A 69 -8.44 -10.80 -21.38
CA GLY A 69 -9.02 -12.10 -21.06
C GLY A 69 -8.24 -12.92 -20.03
N GLN A 70 -7.18 -12.37 -19.45
CA GLN A 70 -6.39 -13.01 -18.39
C GLN A 70 -6.60 -12.30 -17.06
N SER A 71 -6.58 -13.06 -15.96
CA SER A 71 -6.56 -12.51 -14.61
C SER A 71 -5.20 -11.87 -14.35
N ALA A 72 -5.17 -10.56 -14.14
CA ALA A 72 -3.96 -9.80 -13.91
C ALA A 72 -3.72 -9.51 -12.42
N GLY A 73 -4.74 -9.75 -11.59
CA GLY A 73 -4.69 -9.76 -10.13
C GLY A 73 -6.08 -9.63 -9.54
#